data_AF-A0A9D8Q6K4-F1
#
_entry.id   AF-A0A9D8Q6K4-F1
#
_cell.length_a   1.000
_cell.length_b   1.000
_cell.length_c   1.000
_cell.angle_alpha   90.00
_cell.angle_beta   90.00
_cell.angle_gamma   90.00
#
_symmetry.space_group_name_H-M   'P 1'
#
loop_
_entity.id
_entity.type
_entity.pdbx_description
1 polymer ?
#
loop_
_entity_poly.entity_id
_entity_poly.type
_entity_poly.pdbx_seq_one_letter_code
_entity_poly.pdbx_strand_id
1 'polypeptide(L)'
;MLQNMISTWWAMTSAYFGAPAALLGGQVVVQTVLPVAGMVLLVLGVIVAIVRREARARWLAVTAVAAAISPLVVSYVFDMMGWFGVLFFLLLGGIGMLGWVGVISSDARHRLPVWLIGFGLVSYVLFCGLFSVAAIWGFN
;
A
#
# COMPACT_ATOMS: atom_id res chain seq x y z
N MET A 1 10.21 13.82 -17.15
CA MET A 1 9.01 13.53 -16.35
C MET A 1 8.83 12.03 -16.11
N LEU A 2 8.57 11.22 -17.15
CA LEU A 2 8.37 9.77 -16.99
C LEU A 2 9.54 9.05 -16.27
N GLN A 3 10.79 9.37 -16.61
CA GLN A 3 11.96 8.78 -15.96
C GLN A 3 12.03 9.11 -14.46
N ASN A 4 11.68 10.34 -14.07
CA ASN A 4 11.60 10.73 -12.65
C ASN A 4 10.47 9.99 -11.94
N MET A 5 9.31 9.83 -12.58
CA MET A 5 8.20 9.06 -12.01
C MET A 5 8.58 7.59 -11.79
N ILE A 6 9.31 6.98 -12.72
CA ILE A 6 9.79 5.60 -12.61
C ILE A 6 10.85 5.47 -11.51
N SER A 7 11.79 6.43 -11.40
CA SER A 7 12.81 6.40 -10.34
C SER A 7 12.18 6.56 -8.95
N THR A 8 11.19 7.45 -8.82
CA THR A 8 10.47 7.67 -7.56
C THR A 8 9.61 6.46 -7.20
N TRP A 9 8.94 5.86 -8.19
CA TRP A 9 8.23 4.60 -8.02
C TRP A 9 9.15 3.49 -7.52
N TRP A 10 10.33 3.35 -8.14
CA TRP A 10 11.31 2.34 -7.74
C TRP A 10 11.85 2.59 -6.33
N ALA A 11 12.17 3.84 -5.98
CA ALA A 11 12.63 4.20 -4.64
C ALA A 11 11.61 3.84 -3.55
N MET A 12 10.34 4.18 -3.75
CA MET A 12 9.27 3.85 -2.79
C MET A 12 9.05 2.33 -2.69
N THR A 13 9.00 1.66 -3.84
CA THR A 13 8.77 0.21 -3.89
C THR A 13 9.92 -0.52 -3.20
N SER A 14 11.16 -0.23 -3.57
CA SER A 14 12.35 -0.84 -2.94
C SER A 14 12.46 -0.54 -1.46
N ALA A 15 12.12 0.67 -1.00
CA ALA A 15 12.10 1.00 0.43
C ALA A 15 11.05 0.19 1.21
N TYR A 16 9.85 0.03 0.65
CA TYR A 16 8.82 -0.84 1.23
C TYR A 16 9.31 -2.28 1.37
N PHE A 17 9.95 -2.82 0.33
CA PHE A 17 10.46 -4.19 0.35
C PHE A 17 11.76 -4.38 1.13
N GLY A 18 12.52 -3.32 1.38
CA GLY A 18 13.70 -3.32 2.25
C GLY A 18 13.39 -3.19 3.74
N ALA A 19 12.19 -2.72 4.09
CA ALA A 19 11.77 -2.50 5.48
C ALA A 19 11.93 -3.70 6.43
N PRO A 20 11.68 -4.97 6.03
CA PRO A 20 11.93 -6.11 6.90
C PRO A 20 13.39 -6.25 7.33
N ALA A 21 14.33 -6.03 6.42
CA ALA A 21 15.76 -6.08 6.74
C ALA A 21 16.16 -4.95 7.69
N ALA A 22 15.63 -3.74 7.48
CA ALA A 22 15.84 -2.60 8.37
C ALA A 22 15.26 -2.83 9.78
N LEU A 23 14.07 -3.42 9.87
CA LEU A 23 13.45 -3.76 11.15
C LEU A 23 14.26 -4.81 11.92
N LEU A 24 14.74 -5.86 11.23
CA LEU A 24 15.63 -6.87 11.81
C LEU A 24 16.98 -6.30 12.21
N GLY A 25 17.45 -5.25 11.53
CA GLY A 25 18.63 -4.47 11.89
C GLY A 25 18.43 -3.51 13.06
N GLY A 26 17.24 -3.49 13.70
CA GLY A 26 16.96 -2.69 14.89
C GLY A 26 16.33 -1.32 14.64
N GLN A 27 16.00 -0.97 13.40
CA GLN A 27 15.29 0.27 13.08
C GLN A 27 13.79 0.11 13.32
N VAL A 28 13.33 0.37 14.53
CA VAL A 28 11.91 0.29 14.91
C VAL A 28 11.27 1.67 14.78
N VAL A 29 10.81 1.99 13.56
CA VAL A 29 10.14 3.26 13.24
C VAL A 29 8.90 2.98 12.38
N VAL A 30 8.01 3.96 12.24
CA VAL A 30 6.78 3.79 11.45
C VAL A 30 7.09 3.37 10.01
N GLN A 31 8.17 3.90 9.43
CA GLN A 31 8.63 3.56 8.08
C GLN A 31 9.05 2.08 7.91
N THR A 32 9.37 1.36 8.99
CA THR A 32 9.76 -0.05 8.92
C THR A 32 8.65 -0.98 9.42
N VAL A 33 7.94 -0.57 10.47
CA VAL A 33 6.86 -1.36 11.08
C VAL A 33 5.64 -1.45 10.16
N LEU A 34 5.23 -0.33 9.53
CA LEU A 34 4.04 -0.31 8.66
C LEU A 34 4.19 -1.23 7.45
N PRO A 35 5.31 -1.20 6.67
CA PRO A 35 5.50 -2.14 5.58
C PRO A 35 5.55 -3.60 6.03
N VAL A 36 6.23 -3.89 7.14
CA VAL A 36 6.35 -5.27 7.64
C VAL A 36 4.98 -5.81 8.07
N ALA A 37 4.21 -5.04 8.82
CA ALA A 37 2.84 -5.41 9.19
C ALA A 37 1.98 -5.63 7.94
N GLY A 38 2.07 -4.72 6.97
CA GLY A 38 1.39 -4.82 5.68
C GLY A 38 1.70 -6.09 4.92
N MET A 39 2.99 -6.44 4.81
CA MET A 39 3.44 -7.67 4.17
C MET A 39 2.95 -8.92 4.88
N VAL A 40 3.02 -8.94 6.22
CA VAL A 40 2.54 -10.07 7.01
C VAL A 40 1.04 -10.27 6.78
N LEU A 41 0.25 -9.19 6.80
CA LEU A 41 -1.19 -9.24 6.50
C LEU A 41 -1.45 -9.74 5.08
N LEU A 42 -0.70 -9.25 4.09
CA LEU A 42 -0.82 -9.68 2.70
C LEU A 42 -0.54 -11.17 2.55
N VAL A 43 0.58 -11.65 3.10
CA VAL A 43 1.00 -13.06 3.01
C VAL A 43 0.00 -13.96 3.73
N LEU A 44 -0.39 -13.63 4.96
CA LEU A 44 -1.39 -14.40 5.70
C LEU A 44 -2.74 -14.40 4.98
N GLY A 45 -3.15 -13.25 4.44
CA GLY A 45 -4.38 -13.12 3.67
C GLY A 45 -4.39 -14.02 2.44
N VAL A 46 -3.29 -14.05 1.68
CA VAL A 46 -3.12 -14.92 0.51
C VAL A 46 -3.13 -16.40 0.92
N ILE A 47 -2.39 -16.79 1.96
CA ILE A 47 -2.36 -18.18 2.45
C ILE A 47 -3.78 -18.61 2.85
N VAL A 48 -4.47 -17.80 3.66
CA VAL A 48 -5.84 -18.09 4.10
C VAL A 48 -6.81 -18.14 2.91
N ALA A 49 -6.66 -17.27 1.91
CA ALA A 49 -7.48 -17.28 0.70
C ALA A 49 -7.29 -18.57 -0.10
N ILE A 50 -6.06 -19.07 -0.22
CA ILE A 50 -5.74 -20.32 -0.91
C ILE A 50 -6.31 -21.52 -0.14
N VAL A 51 -6.03 -21.60 1.17
CA VAL A 51 -6.50 -22.69 2.04
C VAL A 51 -8.02 -22.77 2.05
N ARG A 52 -8.70 -21.63 2.12
CA ARG A 52 -10.16 -21.55 2.13
C ARG A 52 -10.80 -21.49 0.73
N ARG A 53 -9.98 -21.54 -0.33
CA ARG A 53 -10.41 -21.49 -1.75
C ARG A 53 -11.38 -20.33 -2.03
N GLU A 54 -11.06 -19.14 -1.54
CA GLU A 54 -11.93 -17.97 -1.68
C GLU A 54 -11.87 -17.35 -3.07
N ALA A 55 -12.86 -17.67 -3.92
CA ALA A 55 -12.95 -17.16 -5.28
C ALA A 55 -13.06 -15.63 -5.34
N ARG A 56 -13.65 -15.00 -4.32
CA ARG A 56 -13.83 -13.55 -4.25
C ARG A 56 -12.54 -12.79 -3.97
N ALA A 57 -11.51 -13.44 -3.42
CA ALA A 57 -10.19 -12.83 -3.27
C ALA A 57 -9.60 -12.40 -4.62
N ARG A 58 -10.04 -13.01 -5.74
CA ARG A 58 -9.61 -12.61 -7.10
C ARG A 58 -10.02 -11.18 -7.46
N TRP A 59 -11.13 -10.67 -6.92
CA TRP A 59 -11.56 -9.29 -7.17
C TRP A 59 -10.65 -8.24 -6.53
N LEU A 60 -9.79 -8.66 -5.58
CA LEU A 60 -8.73 -7.80 -5.03
C LEU A 60 -7.59 -7.57 -6.02
N ALA A 61 -7.57 -8.26 -7.18
CA ALA A 61 -6.63 -7.94 -8.25
C ALA A 61 -6.78 -6.48 -8.73
N VAL A 62 -8.00 -5.95 -8.76
CA VAL A 62 -8.24 -4.53 -9.09
C VAL A 62 -7.58 -3.63 -8.06
N THR A 63 -7.75 -3.93 -6.78
CA THR A 63 -7.10 -3.22 -5.67
C THR A 63 -5.58 -3.34 -5.75
N ALA A 64 -5.06 -4.51 -6.12
CA ALA A 64 -3.62 -4.75 -6.24
C ALA A 64 -3.01 -3.94 -7.39
N VAL A 65 -3.68 -3.86 -8.54
CA VAL A 65 -3.25 -3.02 -9.66
C VAL A 65 -3.28 -1.54 -9.27
N ALA A 66 -4.36 -1.09 -8.61
CA ALA A 66 -4.45 0.27 -8.11
C ALA A 66 -3.33 0.60 -7.11
N ALA A 67 -2.98 -0.33 -6.21
CA ALA A 67 -1.86 -0.18 -5.29
C ALA A 67 -0.53 -0.12 -6.05
N ALA A 68 -0.29 -0.98 -7.04
CA ALA A 68 0.96 -0.99 -7.79
C ALA A 68 1.21 0.32 -8.56
N ILE A 69 0.13 0.96 -9.05
CA ILE A 69 0.17 2.22 -9.77
C ILE A 69 0.22 3.43 -8.81
N SER A 70 -0.15 3.26 -7.54
CA SER A 70 -0.23 4.36 -6.57
C SER A 70 1.03 5.22 -6.44
N PRO A 71 2.28 4.70 -6.49
CA PRO A 71 3.46 5.55 -6.37
C PRO A 71 3.62 6.49 -7.58
N LEU A 72 3.17 6.05 -8.77
CA LEU A 72 3.16 6.90 -9.97
C LEU A 72 2.14 8.02 -9.83
N VAL A 73 0.95 7.70 -9.31
CA VAL A 73 -0.11 8.71 -9.09
C VAL A 73 0.33 9.70 -8.01
N VAL A 74 0.92 9.22 -6.91
CA VAL A 74 1.46 10.09 -5.86
C VAL A 74 2.54 11.01 -6.41
N SER A 75 3.45 10.51 -7.24
CA SER A 75 4.48 11.34 -7.90
C SER A 75 3.85 12.41 -8.81
N TYR A 76 2.85 12.03 -9.61
CA TYR A 76 2.15 12.96 -10.50
C TYR A 76 1.40 14.06 -9.73
N VAL A 77 0.64 13.67 -8.71
CA VAL A 77 -0.11 14.60 -7.85
C VAL A 77 0.84 15.52 -7.10
N PHE A 78 1.99 15.01 -6.67
CA PHE A 78 3.03 15.82 -6.06
C PHE A 78 3.54 16.91 -7.01
N ASP A 79 3.85 16.54 -8.26
CA ASP A 79 4.32 17.52 -9.26
C ASP A 79 3.28 18.59 -9.58
N MET A 80 1.98 18.27 -9.54
CA MET A 80 0.90 19.21 -9.86
C MET A 80 0.43 20.07 -8.69
N MET A 81 0.30 19.49 -7.50
CA MET A 81 -0.41 20.05 -6.35
C MET A 81 0.42 20.09 -5.07
N GLY A 82 1.68 19.64 -5.13
CA GLY A 82 2.58 19.57 -3.99
C GLY A 82 2.13 18.60 -2.90
N TRP A 83 2.65 18.81 -1.69
CA TRP A 83 2.40 17.95 -0.53
C TRP A 83 0.92 17.88 -0.12
N PHE A 84 0.15 18.97 -0.32
CA PHE A 84 -1.27 19.01 0.00
C PHE A 84 -2.08 18.07 -0.90
N GLY A 85 -1.76 18.03 -2.19
CA GLY A 85 -2.37 17.08 -3.13
C GLY A 85 -2.09 15.63 -2.74
N VAL A 86 -0.87 15.32 -2.29
CA VAL A 86 -0.49 13.97 -1.84
C VAL A 86 -1.31 13.53 -0.63
N LEU A 87 -1.50 14.40 0.37
CA LEU A 87 -2.33 14.10 1.54
C LEU A 87 -3.80 13.88 1.17
N PHE A 88 -4.34 14.74 0.30
CA PHE A 88 -5.72 14.59 -0.17
C PHE A 88 -5.92 13.29 -0.95
N PHE A 89 -4.97 12.94 -1.83
CA PHE A 89 -4.99 11.70 -2.58
C PHE A 89 -4.85 10.47 -1.68
N LEU A 90 -4.04 10.53 -0.63
CA LEU A 90 -3.92 9.46 0.37
C LEU A 90 -5.22 9.23 1.13
N LEU A 91 -5.87 10.31 1.56
CA LEU A 91 -7.13 10.20 2.30
C LEU A 91 -8.23 9.63 1.40
N LEU A 92 -8.44 10.21 0.21
CA LEU A 92 -9.47 9.71 -0.71
C LEU A 92 -9.14 8.32 -1.27
N GLY A 93 -7.90 8.08 -1.67
CA GLY A 93 -7.44 6.80 -2.20
C GLY A 93 -7.48 5.69 -1.16
N GLY A 94 -7.07 5.99 0.08
CA GLY A 94 -7.15 5.06 1.21
C GLY A 94 -8.59 4.73 1.58
N ILE A 95 -9.47 5.74 1.72
CA ILE A 95 -10.89 5.54 1.98
C ILE A 95 -11.56 4.77 0.84
N GLY A 96 -11.26 5.12 -0.41
CA GLY A 96 -11.79 4.44 -1.59
C GLY A 96 -11.38 2.96 -1.64
N MET A 97 -10.11 2.66 -1.39
CA MET A 97 -9.63 1.28 -1.28
C MET A 97 -10.29 0.52 -0.14
N LEU A 98 -10.40 1.11 1.04
CA LEU A 98 -11.08 0.49 2.17
C LEU A 98 -12.57 0.24 1.88
N GLY A 99 -13.23 1.18 1.20
CA GLY A 99 -14.59 1.02 0.72
C GLY A 99 -14.72 -0.15 -0.25
N TRP A 100 -13.81 -0.25 -1.23
CA TRP A 100 -13.79 -1.34 -2.20
C TRP A 100 -13.51 -2.71 -1.56
N VAL A 101 -12.56 -2.78 -0.63
CA VAL A 101 -12.31 -3.97 0.20
C VAL A 101 -13.55 -4.33 1.01
N GLY A 102 -14.23 -3.33 1.57
CA GLY A 102 -15.51 -3.48 2.27
C GLY A 102 -16.58 -4.12 1.39
N VAL A 103 -16.78 -3.63 0.17
CA VAL A 103 -17.72 -4.18 -0.83
C VAL A 103 -17.36 -5.61 -1.23
N ILE A 104 -16.09 -5.93 -1.46
CA ILE A 104 -15.71 -7.32 -1.76
C ILE A 104 -15.96 -8.22 -0.55
N SER A 105 -15.68 -7.70 0.65
CA SER A 105 -15.82 -8.45 1.90
C SER A 105 -17.28 -8.72 2.27
N SER A 106 -18.22 -7.84 1.90
CA SER A 106 -19.63 -7.96 2.30
C SER A 106 -20.23 -9.26 1.83
N ASP A 107 -19.92 -9.67 0.61
CA ASP A 107 -20.44 -10.91 0.04
C ASP A 107 -19.41 -12.05 -0.09
N ALA A 108 -18.20 -11.88 0.45
CA ALA A 108 -17.25 -12.97 0.64
C ALA A 108 -17.78 -14.04 1.61
N ARG A 109 -17.64 -15.32 1.23
CA ARG A 109 -18.02 -16.47 2.07
C ARG A 109 -17.14 -16.54 3.33
N HIS A 110 -15.87 -16.14 3.21
CA HIS A 110 -14.95 -15.88 4.31
C HIS A 110 -14.36 -14.49 4.16
N ARG A 111 -14.73 -13.59 5.07
CA ARG A 111 -14.34 -12.18 5.04
C ARG A 111 -12.87 -11.96 5.42
N LEU A 112 -12.34 -12.77 6.33
CA LEU A 112 -10.98 -12.65 6.87
C LEU A 112 -9.89 -12.53 5.78
N PRO A 113 -9.77 -13.43 4.79
CA PRO A 113 -8.74 -13.32 3.76
C PRO A 113 -8.85 -12.02 2.95
N VAL A 114 -10.08 -11.55 2.69
CA VAL A 114 -10.32 -10.31 1.94
C VAL A 114 -9.82 -9.10 2.72
N TRP A 115 -10.11 -9.05 4.02
CA TRP A 115 -9.62 -7.98 4.90
C TRP A 115 -8.10 -7.99 5.03
N LEU A 116 -7.49 -9.17 5.22
CA LEU A 116 -6.04 -9.30 5.36
C LEU A 116 -5.28 -8.84 4.11
N ILE A 117 -5.71 -9.31 2.93
CA ILE A 117 -5.14 -8.86 1.64
C ILE A 117 -5.41 -7.37 1.44
N GLY A 118 -6.64 -6.91 1.70
CA GLY A 118 -7.03 -5.52 1.55
C GLY A 118 -6.17 -4.58 2.40
N PHE A 119 -6.02 -4.86 3.69
CA PHE A 119 -5.17 -4.07 4.58
C PHE A 119 -3.68 -4.10 4.17
N GLY A 120 -3.18 -5.24 3.70
CA GLY A 120 -1.82 -5.33 3.15
C GLY A 120 -1.60 -4.52 1.88
N LEU A 121 -2.63 -4.30 1.07
CA LEU A 121 -2.57 -3.41 -0.09
C LEU A 121 -2.67 -1.94 0.33
N VAL A 122 -3.55 -1.62 1.28
CA VAL A 122 -3.69 -0.24 1.80
C VAL A 122 -2.42 0.22 2.51
N SER A 123 -1.74 -0.65 3.26
CA SER A 123 -0.48 -0.30 3.92
C SER A 123 0.61 0.13 2.93
N TYR A 124 0.66 -0.50 1.75
CA TYR A 124 1.58 -0.12 0.69
C TYR A 124 1.30 1.30 0.19
N VAL A 125 0.03 1.60 -0.12
CA VAL A 125 -0.38 2.94 -0.60
C VAL A 125 -0.10 4.01 0.46
N LEU A 126 -0.44 3.74 1.72
CA LEU A 126 -0.17 4.63 2.84
C LEU A 126 1.33 4.87 3.02
N PHE A 127 2.14 3.82 2.91
CA PHE A 127 3.60 3.96 2.97
C PHE A 127 4.13 4.86 1.85
N CYS A 128 3.73 4.66 0.59
CA CYS A 128 4.18 5.50 -0.52
C CYS A 128 3.85 6.98 -0.29
N GLY A 129 2.68 7.25 0.27
CA GLY A 129 2.28 8.58 0.70
C GLY A 129 3.16 9.17 1.78
N LEU A 130 3.34 8.43 2.88
CA LEU A 130 4.19 8.84 4.00
C LEU A 130 5.64 9.05 3.56
N PHE A 131 6.18 8.17 2.71
CA PHE A 131 7.52 8.28 2.15
C PHE A 131 7.68 9.56 1.34
N SER A 132 6.68 9.91 0.51
CA SER A 132 6.67 11.16 -0.26
C SER A 132 6.67 12.38 0.65
N VAL A 133 5.81 12.38 1.68
CA VAL A 133 5.72 13.48 2.66
C VAL A 133 7.01 13.61 3.47
N ALA A 134 7.58 12.50 3.92
CA ALA A 134 8.83 12.47 4.69
C ALA A 134 10.02 13.04 3.90
N ALA A 135 10.13 12.66 2.62
CA ALA A 135 11.15 13.21 1.71
C ALA A 135 11.04 14.74 1.55
N ILE A 136 9.82 15.29 1.59
CA ILE A 136 9.57 16.74 1.49
C ILE A 136 9.97 17.48 2.78
N TRP A 137 9.77 16.85 3.94
CA TRP A 137 9.99 17.47 5.25
C TRP A 137 11.42 17.23 5.78
N GLY A 138 12.26 16.52 5.02
CA GLY A 138 13.65 16.23 5.39
C GLY A 138 13.81 15.16 6.47
N PHE A 139 12.75 14.40 6.77
CA PHE A 139 12.80 13.27 7.69
C PHE A 139 13.20 12.02 6.89
N ASN A 140 14.51 11.77 6.75
CA ASN A 140 15.03 10.49 6.27
C ASN A 140 15.21 9.51 7.43
#